data_AF-V5SK18-F1
#
_entry.id   AF-V5SK18-F1
#
_cell.length_a   1.000
_cell.length_b   1.000
_cell.length_c   1.000
_cell.angle_alpha   90.00
_cell.angle_beta   90.00
_cell.angle_gamma   90.00
#
_symmetry.space_group_name_H-M   'P 1'
#
loop_
_entity.id
_entity.type
_entity.pdbx_description
1 polymer ?
#
loop_
_entity_poly.entity_id
_entity_poly.type
_entity_poly.pdbx_seq_one_letter_code
_entity_poly.pdbx_strand_id
1 'polypeptide(L)'
;MSLEPILDVVRSIAMADSMSYWLIGTLTAVAFVLMRAMLPVKSLAFVFAPAVFWGGLTGLYAARQLGIVITPDEAVHTIVVSTGGMIAALFLMMCLVRLADAATRTRQTATNPVARARV
;
A
#
# COMPACT_ATOMS: atom_id res chain seq x y z
N MET A 1 4.86 23.74 -11.52
CA MET A 1 3.60 23.02 -11.25
C MET A 1 3.32 23.17 -9.77
N SER A 2 2.20 23.81 -9.40
CA SER A 2 1.84 23.99 -7.99
C SER A 2 1.52 22.63 -7.36
N LEU A 3 1.95 22.44 -6.11
CA LEU A 3 1.67 21.24 -5.31
C LEU A 3 0.24 21.24 -4.71
N GLU A 4 -0.46 22.37 -4.83
CA GLU A 4 -1.83 22.60 -4.35
C GLU A 4 -2.81 21.47 -4.74
N PRO A 5 -2.93 21.03 -6.01
CA PRO A 5 -3.89 19.99 -6.37
C PRO A 5 -3.59 18.64 -5.72
N ILE A 6 -2.32 18.29 -5.48
CA ILE A 6 -1.95 17.04 -4.82
C ILE A 6 -2.24 17.13 -3.32
N LEU A 7 -1.94 18.26 -2.71
CA LEU A 7 -2.24 18.55 -1.31
C LEU A 7 -3.75 18.48 -1.02
N ASP A 8 -4.58 19.00 -1.93
CA ASP A 8 -6.03 18.94 -1.79
C ASP A 8 -6.58 17.52 -1.89
N VAL A 9 -6.04 16.70 -2.80
CA VAL A 9 -6.38 15.28 -2.89
C VAL A 9 -6.00 14.54 -1.60
N VAL A 10 -4.77 14.75 -1.11
CA VAL A 10 -4.29 14.12 0.13
C VAL A 10 -5.14 14.57 1.32
N ARG A 11 -5.49 15.86 1.39
CA ARG A 11 -6.36 16.41 2.43
C ARG A 11 -7.77 15.84 2.36
N SER A 12 -8.32 15.67 1.16
CA SER A 12 -9.64 15.06 0.95
C SER A 12 -9.65 13.57 1.33
N ILE A 13 -8.56 12.84 1.07
CA ILE A 13 -8.40 11.44 1.50
C ILE A 13 -8.28 11.38 3.04
N ALA A 14 -7.53 12.32 3.63
CA ALA A 14 -7.34 12.40 5.08
C ALA A 14 -8.62 12.82 5.83
N MET A 15 -9.57 13.46 5.15
CA MET A 15 -10.90 13.81 5.67
C MET A 15 -11.98 12.79 5.31
N ALA A 16 -11.60 11.56 4.94
CA ALA A 16 -12.58 10.47 4.80
C ALA A 16 -13.40 10.31 6.08
N ASP A 17 -14.65 9.87 5.91
CA ASP A 17 -15.64 9.78 6.98
C ASP A 17 -15.12 8.95 8.17
N SER A 18 -15.49 9.32 9.41
CA SER A 18 -14.86 8.74 10.61
C SER A 18 -15.07 7.23 10.69
N MET A 19 -16.22 6.76 10.20
CA MET A 19 -16.55 5.33 10.14
C MET A 19 -15.64 4.58 9.15
N SER A 20 -15.34 5.16 7.99
CA SER A 20 -14.41 4.57 7.02
C SER A 20 -12.99 4.49 7.58
N TYR A 21 -12.56 5.49 8.36
CA TYR A 21 -11.25 5.48 9.03
C TYR A 21 -11.13 4.32 10.02
N TRP A 22 -12.15 4.09 10.84
CA TRP A 22 -12.18 2.97 11.78
C TRP A 22 -12.22 1.61 11.08
N LEU A 23 -13.02 1.47 10.01
CA LEU A 23 -13.09 0.26 9.20
C LEU A 23 -11.75 -0.06 8.53
N ILE A 24 -11.14 0.91 7.86
CA ILE A 24 -9.86 0.74 7.17
C ILE A 24 -8.74 0.51 8.20
N GLY A 25 -8.78 1.18 9.34
CA GLY A 25 -7.82 1.01 10.43
C GLY A 25 -7.86 -0.40 11.02
N THR A 26 -9.06 -0.91 11.31
CA THR A 26 -9.23 -2.30 11.80
C THR A 26 -8.84 -3.33 10.75
N LEU A 27 -9.22 -3.14 9.48
CA LEU A 27 -8.80 -4.03 8.39
C LEU A 27 -7.27 -4.05 8.23
N THR A 28 -6.63 -2.88 8.35
CA THR A 28 -5.17 -2.78 8.30
C THR A 28 -4.51 -3.44 9.50
N ALA A 29 -5.09 -3.33 10.69
CA ALA A 29 -4.58 -4.01 11.88
C ALA A 29 -4.62 -5.54 11.69
N VAL A 30 -5.70 -6.08 11.13
CA VAL A 30 -5.79 -7.50 10.75
C VAL A 30 -4.72 -7.86 9.72
N ALA A 31 -4.58 -7.06 8.65
CA ALA A 31 -3.55 -7.25 7.64
C ALA A 31 -2.14 -7.20 8.24
N PHE A 32 -1.87 -6.32 9.20
CA PHE A 32 -0.60 -6.23 9.91
C PHE A 32 -0.30 -7.49 10.72
N VAL A 33 -1.27 -8.03 11.44
CA VAL A 33 -1.11 -9.29 12.17
C VAL A 33 -0.81 -10.44 11.22
N LEU A 34 -1.54 -10.53 10.09
CA LEU A 34 -1.30 -11.53 9.05
C LEU A 34 0.10 -11.38 8.43
N MET A 35 0.50 -10.17 8.04
CA MET A 35 1.83 -9.88 7.51
C MET A 35 2.92 -10.24 8.52
N ARG A 36 2.74 -9.92 9.80
CA ARG A 36 3.72 -10.24 10.85
C ARG A 36 3.85 -11.75 11.09
N ALA A 37 2.77 -12.52 10.87
CA ALA A 37 2.79 -13.97 10.98
C ALA A 37 3.41 -14.66 9.75
N MET A 38 3.16 -14.13 8.55
CA MET A 38 3.57 -14.78 7.29
C MET A 38 4.91 -14.29 6.72
N LEU A 39 5.34 -13.06 7.02
CA LEU A 39 6.59 -12.51 6.48
C LEU A 39 7.81 -13.03 7.25
N PRO A 40 8.90 -13.40 6.54
CA PRO A 40 10.14 -13.85 7.17
C PRO A 40 10.82 -12.75 7.99
N VAL A 41 10.61 -11.49 7.62
CA VAL A 41 11.17 -10.32 8.29
C VAL A 41 10.03 -9.53 8.93
N LYS A 42 9.84 -9.70 10.25
CA LYS A 42 8.73 -9.08 11.01
C LYS A 42 8.74 -7.56 10.97
N SER A 43 9.91 -6.94 10.82
CA SER A 43 10.05 -5.48 10.70
C SER A 43 9.44 -4.93 9.40
N LEU A 44 9.38 -5.74 8.34
CA LEU A 44 8.80 -5.35 7.05
C LEU A 44 7.30 -5.01 7.18
N ALA A 45 6.60 -5.69 8.10
CA ALA A 45 5.19 -5.42 8.37
C ALA A 45 4.96 -3.99 8.90
N PHE A 46 5.92 -3.40 9.62
CA PHE A 46 5.81 -2.02 10.12
C PHE A 46 5.98 -0.99 9.00
N VAL A 47 6.71 -1.34 7.93
CA VAL A 47 6.86 -0.49 6.75
C VAL A 47 5.64 -0.60 5.84
N PHE A 48 5.07 -1.80 5.75
CA PHE A 48 3.92 -2.06 4.87
C PHE A 48 2.60 -1.61 5.47
N ALA A 49 2.40 -1.69 6.78
CA ALA A 49 1.13 -1.30 7.40
C ALA A 49 0.68 0.14 7.08
N PRO A 50 1.53 1.19 7.19
CA PRO A 50 1.14 2.54 6.80
C PRO A 50 0.73 2.66 5.33
N ALA A 51 1.44 1.95 4.43
CA ALA A 51 1.13 1.99 3.01
C ALA A 51 -0.13 1.19 2.65
N VAL A 52 -0.40 0.09 3.34
CA VAL A 52 -1.65 -0.67 3.22
C VAL A 52 -2.82 0.21 3.67
N PHE A 53 -2.68 0.88 4.82
CA PHE A 53 -3.69 1.82 5.31
C PHE A 53 -3.98 2.91 4.27
N TRP A 54 -2.92 3.55 3.74
CA TRP A 54 -3.06 4.59 2.73
C TRP A 54 -3.62 4.05 1.42
N GLY A 55 -3.28 2.82 1.04
CA GLY A 55 -3.82 2.10 -0.10
C GLY A 55 -5.33 1.88 0.02
N GLY A 56 -5.81 1.51 1.21
CA GLY A 56 -7.24 1.37 1.48
C GLY A 56 -7.99 2.70 1.35
N LEU A 57 -7.45 3.78 1.91
CA LEU A 57 -8.04 5.12 1.82
C LEU A 57 -8.04 5.67 0.38
N THR A 58 -6.93 5.50 -0.35
CA THR A 58 -6.83 5.94 -1.75
C THR A 58 -7.77 5.15 -2.67
N GLY A 59 -7.92 3.84 -2.45
CA GLY A 59 -8.91 3.03 -3.16
C GLY A 59 -10.34 3.53 -2.94
N LEU A 60 -10.69 3.82 -1.68
CA LEU A 60 -12.01 4.38 -1.32
C LEU A 60 -12.28 5.71 -2.01
N TYR A 61 -11.29 6.62 -1.97
CA TYR A 61 -11.39 7.92 -2.60
C TYR A 61 -11.54 7.82 -4.12
N ALA A 62 -10.75 6.97 -4.77
CA ALA A 62 -10.83 6.76 -6.21
C ALA A 62 -12.21 6.21 -6.63
N ALA A 63 -12.78 5.26 -5.89
CA ALA A 63 -14.11 4.75 -6.19
C ALA A 63 -15.20 5.82 -6.02
N ARG A 64 -15.11 6.67 -4.98
CA ARG A 64 -16.03 7.80 -4.77
C ARG A 64 -15.94 8.81 -5.92
N GLN A 65 -14.73 9.17 -6.34
CA GLN A 65 -14.48 10.07 -7.48
C GLN A 65 -15.03 9.50 -8.80
N LEU A 66 -14.89 8.20 -9.02
CA LEU A 66 -15.35 7.52 -10.24
C LEU A 66 -16.84 7.14 -10.20
N GLY A 67 -17.55 7.42 -9.10
CA GLY A 67 -18.96 7.03 -8.93
C GLY A 67 -19.19 5.52 -8.92
N ILE A 68 -18.16 4.73 -8.58
CA ILE A 68 -18.25 3.26 -8.58
C ILE A 68 -18.95 2.81 -7.31
N VAL A 69 -20.20 2.36 -7.45
CA VAL A 69 -21.00 1.79 -6.36
C VAL A 69 -21.16 0.29 -6.59
N ILE A 70 -20.45 -0.51 -5.79
CA ILE A 70 -20.47 -1.98 -5.85
C ILE A 70 -21.74 -2.55 -5.19
N THR A 71 -22.23 -1.92 -4.12
CA THR A 71 -23.37 -2.40 -3.32
C THR A 71 -24.09 -1.20 -2.68
N PRO A 72 -25.42 -1.27 -2.48
CA PRO A 72 -26.18 -0.22 -1.79
C PRO A 72 -25.85 -0.11 -0.29
N ASP A 73 -25.22 -1.13 0.31
CA ASP A 73 -24.75 -1.06 1.70
C ASP A 73 -23.41 -0.33 1.78
N GLU A 74 -23.39 0.83 2.42
CA GLU A 74 -22.22 1.71 2.52
C GLU A 74 -21.04 1.06 3.26
N ALA A 75 -21.31 0.21 4.25
CA ALA A 75 -20.25 -0.47 5.00
C ALA A 75 -19.60 -1.55 4.13
N VAL A 76 -20.42 -2.36 3.44
CA VAL A 76 -19.91 -3.41 2.55
C VAL A 76 -19.17 -2.79 1.35
N HIS A 77 -19.68 -1.69 0.79
CA HIS A 77 -19.00 -0.94 -0.27
C HIS A 77 -17.61 -0.46 0.17
N THR A 78 -17.55 0.17 1.35
CA THR A 78 -16.30 0.66 1.95
C THR A 78 -15.30 -0.48 2.13
N ILE A 79 -15.74 -1.64 2.65
CA ILE A 79 -14.88 -2.80 2.87
C ILE A 79 -14.32 -3.32 1.54
N VAL A 80 -15.16 -3.56 0.53
CA VAL A 80 -14.73 -4.16 -0.74
C VAL A 80 -13.75 -3.24 -1.47
N VAL A 81 -14.08 -1.96 -1.57
CA VAL A 81 -13.24 -0.97 -2.27
C VAL A 81 -11.91 -0.77 -1.54
N SER A 82 -11.95 -0.61 -0.21
CA SER A 82 -10.74 -0.43 0.59
C SER A 82 -9.84 -1.67 0.52
N THR A 83 -10.40 -2.87 0.56
CA THR A 83 -9.65 -4.12 0.38
C THR A 83 -8.99 -4.17 -1.00
N GLY A 84 -9.68 -3.76 -2.06
CA GLY A 84 -9.09 -3.64 -3.41
C GLY A 84 -7.90 -2.68 -3.43
N GLY A 85 -8.03 -1.51 -2.80
CA GLY A 85 -6.95 -0.53 -2.66
C GLY A 85 -5.75 -1.05 -1.85
N MET A 86 -6.02 -1.79 -0.76
CA MET A 86 -4.98 -2.45 0.04
C MET A 86 -4.22 -3.50 -0.76
N ILE A 87 -4.92 -4.34 -1.53
CA ILE A 87 -4.29 -5.35 -2.40
C ILE A 87 -3.43 -4.68 -3.46
N ALA A 88 -3.93 -3.63 -4.11
CA ALA A 88 -3.17 -2.86 -5.09
C ALA A 88 -1.90 -2.26 -4.49
N ALA A 89 -1.97 -1.71 -3.27
CA ALA A 89 -0.81 -1.19 -2.56
C ALA A 89 0.21 -2.28 -2.22
N LEU A 90 -0.24 -3.45 -1.73
CA LEU A 90 0.63 -4.59 -1.47
C LEU A 90 1.34 -5.07 -2.74
N PHE A 91 0.62 -5.14 -3.86
CA PHE A 91 1.18 -5.53 -5.14
C PHE A 91 2.25 -4.52 -5.61
N LEU A 92 1.96 -3.22 -5.51
CA LEU A 92 2.90 -2.16 -5.83
C LEU A 92 4.18 -2.27 -4.97
N MET A 93 4.02 -2.48 -3.66
CA MET A 93 5.15 -2.69 -2.75
C MET A 93 5.97 -3.92 -3.11
N MET A 94 5.31 -5.02 -3.48
CA MET A 94 6.00 -6.23 -3.92
C MET A 94 6.83 -5.96 -5.18
N CYS A 95 6.28 -5.24 -6.16
CA CYS A 95 7.01 -4.80 -7.34
C CYS A 95 8.21 -3.92 -7.00
N LEU A 96 8.04 -2.95 -6.10
CA LEU A 96 9.13 -2.07 -5.65
C LEU A 96 10.24 -2.83 -4.93
N VAL A 97 9.89 -3.78 -4.06
CA VAL A 97 10.87 -4.65 -3.39
C VAL A 97 11.62 -5.51 -4.39
N ARG A 98 10.93 -6.08 -5.38
CA ARG A 98 11.58 -6.86 -6.45
C ARG A 98 12.51 -6.01 -7.30
N LEU A 99 12.10 -4.78 -7.62
CA LEU A 99 12.91 -3.83 -8.35
C LEU A 99 14.15 -3.41 -7.54
N ALA A 100 13.97 -3.13 -6.25
CA ALA A 100 15.05 -2.78 -5.35
C ALA A 100 16.06 -3.94 -5.21
N ASP A 101 15.58 -5.17 -5.05
CA ASP A 101 16.40 -6.38 -4.98
C ASP A 101 17.15 -6.67 -6.29
N ALA A 102 16.54 -6.37 -7.44
CA ALA A 102 17.23 -6.42 -8.73
C ALA A 102 18.33 -5.34 -8.85
N ALA A 103 18.04 -4.10 -8.41
CA ALA A 103 18.98 -2.99 -8.43
C ALA A 103 20.16 -3.17 -7.46
N THR A 104 19.94 -3.80 -6.30
CA THR A 104 21.03 -4.11 -5.36
C THR A 104 21.92 -5.22 -5.88
N ARG A 105 21.35 -6.22 -6.59
CA ARG A 105 22.14 -7.27 -7.24
C ARG A 105 23.05 -6.72 -8.34
N THR A 106 22.55 -5.84 -9.20
CA THR A 106 23.39 -5.22 -10.25
C THR A 106 24.51 -4.37 -9.66
N ARG A 107 24.24 -3.68 -8.54
CA ARG A 107 25.26 -2.89 -7.83
C ARG A 107 26.33 -3.77 -7.18
N GLN A 108 25.96 -4.89 -6.55
CA GLN A 108 26.92 -5.84 -5.96
C GLN A 108 27.83 -6.47 -7.02
N THR A 109 27.30 -6.82 -8.20
CA THR A 109 28.10 -7.33 -9.32
C THR A 109 29.08 -6.28 -9.85
N ALA A 110 28.71 -5.00 -9.82
CA ALA A 110 29.56 -3.91 -10.29
C ALA A 110 30.64 -3.48 -9.28
N THR A 111 30.35 -3.52 -7.97
CA THR A 111 31.27 -3.02 -6.93
C THR A 111 32.17 -4.09 -6.32
N ASN A 112 31.95 -5.38 -6.59
CA ASN A 112 32.70 -6.46 -5.97
C ASN A 112 33.64 -7.15 -6.98
N PRO A 113 34.93 -6.76 -7.05
CA PRO A 113 35.89 -7.34 -8.00
C PRO A 113 36.13 -8.83 -7.77
N VAL A 114 35.87 -9.35 -6.56
CA VAL A 114 36.00 -10.78 -6.22
C VAL A 114 34.90 -11.63 -6.90
N ALA A 115 33.71 -11.06 -7.12
CA ALA A 115 32.63 -11.75 -7.85
C ALA A 115 32.91 -11.79 -9.37
N ARG A 116 33.61 -10.77 -9.90
CA ARG A 116 33.98 -10.68 -11.32
C ARG A 116 35.08 -11.67 -11.72
N ALA A 117 35.90 -12.13 -10.77
CA ALA A 117 36.98 -13.07 -11.00
C ALA A 117 36.58 -14.56 -10.90
N ARG A 118 35.32 -14.86 -10.54
CA ARG A 118 34.79 -16.23 -10.40
C ARG A 118 33.86 -16.67 -11.55
N VAL A 119 33.64 -15.81 -12.54
CA VAL A 119 32.89 -16.13 -13.77
C VAL A 119 33.88 -16.43 -14.87
#